data_AF-A0A0Q5D9E7-F1
#
_entry.id   AF-A0A0Q5D9E7-F1
#
_cell.length_a   1.000
_cell.length_b   1.000
_cell.length_c   1.000
_cell.angle_alpha   90.00
_cell.angle_beta   90.00
_cell.angle_gamma   90.00
#
_symmetry.space_group_name_H-M   'P 1'
#
loop_
_entity.id
_entity.type
_entity.pdbx_description
1 polymer ?
#
loop_
_entity_poly.entity_id
_entity_poly.type
_entity_poly.pdbx_seq_one_letter_code
_entity_poly.pdbx_strand_id
1 'polypeptide(L)'
;MKAKTKAVLISALLFPGLGHFVLRRAMRGCLFIVPTLLAIGVLLRTTLNLADQLVAEIQSGALPLDVPLIMERISAAGGDDTSTNAASLVIVICWVGAIVDAWWLERNK
;
A
#
# COMPACT_ATOMS: atom_id res chain seq x y z
N MET A 1 11.50 -9.23 24.11
CA MET A 1 10.07 -9.24 23.73
C MET A 1 9.61 -10.68 23.52
N LYS A 2 8.39 -11.06 23.95
CA LYS A 2 7.84 -12.38 23.62
C LYS A 2 7.65 -12.49 22.10
N ALA A 3 7.92 -13.66 21.52
CA ALA A 3 7.77 -13.89 20.08
C ALA A 3 6.36 -13.53 19.56
N LYS A 4 5.36 -13.65 20.44
CA LYS A 4 3.97 -13.24 20.24
C LYS A 4 3.87 -11.74 19.92
N THR A 5 4.17 -10.87 20.89
CA THR A 5 4.20 -9.41 20.68
C THR A 5 5.06 -8.98 19.49
N LYS A 6 6.17 -9.66 19.21
CA LYS A 6 7.02 -9.38 18.06
C LYS A 6 6.30 -9.58 16.72
N ALA A 7 5.55 -10.67 16.55
CA ALA A 7 4.90 -10.98 15.28
C ALA A 7 3.74 -10.02 14.98
N VAL A 8 2.86 -9.74 15.95
CA VAL A 8 1.81 -8.71 15.80
C VAL A 8 2.41 -7.35 15.42
N LEU A 9 3.45 -6.90 16.13
CA LEU A 9 4.08 -5.59 15.86
C LEU A 9 4.74 -5.55 14.47
N ILE A 10 5.36 -6.63 14.02
CA ILE A 10 5.95 -6.67 12.67
C ILE A 10 4.86 -6.54 11.60
N SER A 11 3.74 -7.26 11.73
CA SER A 11 2.61 -7.12 10.79
C SER A 11 1.97 -5.73 10.87
N ALA A 12 1.90 -5.13 12.06
CA ALA A 12 1.28 -3.82 12.25
C ALA A 12 2.14 -2.66 11.75
N LEU A 13 3.44 -2.69 12.00
CA LEU A 13 4.33 -1.53 11.81
C LEU A 13 5.18 -1.61 10.54
N LEU A 14 5.54 -2.81 10.08
CA LEU A 14 6.41 -2.94 8.90
C LEU A 14 5.60 -3.24 7.64
N PHE A 15 4.89 -4.37 7.63
CA PHE A 15 4.15 -4.79 6.45
C PHE A 15 3.16 -5.93 6.77
N PRO A 16 1.97 -5.94 6.17
CA PRO A 16 0.97 -6.98 6.40
C PRO A 16 1.52 -8.37 6.11
N GLY A 17 1.43 -9.26 7.10
CA GLY A 17 1.77 -10.67 6.94
C GLY A 17 3.23 -11.01 7.23
N LEU A 18 4.13 -10.03 7.42
CA LEU A 18 5.52 -10.31 7.77
C LEU A 18 5.66 -10.95 9.17
N GLY A 19 4.76 -10.62 10.11
CA GLY A 19 4.73 -11.24 11.43
C GLY A 19 4.57 -12.76 11.39
N HIS A 20 3.89 -13.29 10.36
CA HIS A 20 3.68 -14.73 10.21
C HIS A 20 4.96 -15.52 9.96
N PHE A 21 6.02 -14.88 9.45
CA PHE A 21 7.33 -15.52 9.29
C PHE A 21 7.98 -15.79 10.65
N VAL A 22 7.81 -14.87 11.61
CA VAL A 22 8.25 -15.06 13.00
C VAL A 22 7.46 -16.20 13.67
N LEU A 23 6.20 -16.38 13.30
CA LEU A 23 5.35 -17.47 13.81
C LEU A 23 5.57 -18.82 13.13
N ARG A 24 6.48 -18.91 12.13
CA ARG A 24 6.70 -20.07 11.24
C ARG A 24 5.46 -20.47 10.45
N ARG A 25 4.63 -19.49 10.09
CA ARG A 25 3.37 -19.63 9.32
C ARG A 25 3.45 -18.84 8.00
N ALA A 26 4.58 -18.90 7.31
CA ALA A 26 4.86 -18.10 6.09
C ALA A 26 3.76 -18.18 5.02
N MET A 27 3.19 -19.38 4.79
CA MET A 27 2.09 -19.55 3.82
C MET A 27 0.86 -18.68 4.13
N ARG A 28 0.52 -18.48 5.42
CA ARG A 28 -0.57 -17.59 5.82
C ARG A 28 -0.15 -16.12 5.66
N GLY A 29 1.11 -15.79 5.90
CA GLY A 29 1.66 -14.46 5.63
C GLY A 29 1.56 -14.08 4.15
N CYS A 30 1.85 -15.01 3.24
CA CYS A 30 1.75 -14.78 1.79
C CYS A 30 0.34 -14.37 1.34
N LEU A 31 -0.71 -14.83 2.02
CA LEU A 31 -2.10 -14.44 1.73
C LEU A 31 -2.34 -12.94 1.90
N PHE A 32 -1.56 -12.27 2.75
CA PHE A 32 -1.64 -10.82 2.95
C PHE A 32 -0.56 -10.09 2.14
N ILE A 33 0.64 -10.66 2.03
CA ILE A 33 1.77 -10.01 1.36
C ILE A 33 1.52 -9.83 -0.13
N VAL A 34 1.14 -10.90 -0.83
CA VAL A 34 0.99 -10.90 -2.28
C VAL A 34 -0.05 -9.87 -2.75
N PRO A 35 -1.30 -9.87 -2.26
CA PRO A 35 -2.28 -8.85 -2.68
C PRO A 35 -1.87 -7.43 -2.31
N THR A 36 -1.20 -7.23 -1.17
CA THR A 36 -0.67 -5.91 -0.79
C THR A 36 0.38 -5.43 -1.79
N LEU A 37 1.32 -6.29 -2.19
CA LEU A 37 2.34 -5.94 -3.18
C LEU A 37 1.73 -5.62 -4.55
N LEU A 38 0.72 -6.39 -4.98
CA LEU A 38 0.00 -6.12 -6.23
C LEU A 38 -0.73 -4.77 -6.17
N ALA A 39 -1.41 -4.48 -5.07
CA ALA A 39 -2.09 -3.20 -4.88
C ALA A 39 -1.11 -2.01 -4.86
N ILE A 40 0.03 -2.15 -4.18
CA ILE A 40 1.12 -1.16 -4.20
C ILE A 40 1.63 -0.97 -5.64
N GLY A 41 1.78 -2.05 -6.41
CA GLY A 41 2.18 -1.99 -7.81
C GLY A 41 1.21 -1.18 -8.67
N VAL A 42 -0.10 -1.31 -8.44
CA VAL A 42 -1.13 -0.48 -9.09
C VAL A 42 -0.94 1.00 -8.73
N LEU A 43 -0.84 1.33 -7.44
CA LEU A 43 -0.65 2.72 -6.99
C LEU A 43 0.62 3.34 -7.56
N LEU A 44 1.73 2.58 -7.57
CA LEU A 44 3.01 3.02 -8.10
C LEU A 44 2.91 3.29 -9.61
N ARG A 45 2.28 2.39 -10.37
CA ARG A 45 2.08 2.56 -11.81
C ARG A 45 1.24 3.80 -12.11
N THR A 46 0.14 4.01 -11.39
CA THR A 46 -0.70 5.21 -11.56
C THR A 46 0.08 6.48 -11.26
N THR A 47 0.88 6.47 -10.20
CA THR A 47 1.72 7.62 -9.81
C THR A 47 2.77 7.96 -10.87
N LEU A 48 3.46 6.94 -11.40
CA LEU A 48 4.45 7.13 -12.45
C LEU A 48 3.82 7.64 -13.75
N ASN A 49 2.67 7.09 -14.14
CA ASN A 49 1.93 7.56 -15.31
C ASN A 49 1.50 9.04 -15.17
N LEU A 50 1.06 9.44 -13.98
CA LEU A 50 0.72 10.85 -13.71
C LEU A 50 1.96 11.74 -13.81
N ALA A 51 3.10 11.31 -13.26
CA ALA A 51 4.35 12.06 -13.36
C ALA A 51 4.78 12.24 -14.83
N ASP A 52 4.73 11.18 -15.63
CA ASP A 52 5.08 11.23 -17.06
C ASP A 52 4.14 12.17 -17.84
N GLN A 53 2.83 12.14 -17.54
CA GLN A 53 1.85 13.05 -18.14
C GLN A 53 2.14 14.50 -17.79
N LEU A 54 2.41 14.82 -16.52
CA LEU A 54 2.74 16.18 -16.08
C LEU A 54 4.01 16.70 -16.76
N VAL A 55 5.04 15.87 -16.88
CA VAL A 55 6.28 16.23 -17.60
C VAL A 55 5.99 16.53 -19.07
N ALA A 56 5.16 15.73 -19.74
CA ALA A 56 4.77 15.97 -21.12
C ALA A 56 3.92 17.25 -21.28
N GLU A 57 3.00 17.53 -20.36
CA GLU A 57 2.22 18.78 -20.34
C GLU A 57 3.13 20.00 -20.16
N ILE A 58 4.15 19.91 -19.31
CA ILE A 58 5.14 20.99 -19.10
C ILE A 58 5.97 21.21 -20.37
N GLN A 59 6.49 20.14 -20.97
CA GLN A 59 7.34 20.23 -22.16
C GLN A 59 6.60 20.76 -23.39
N SER A 60 5.30 20.46 -23.52
CA SER A 60 4.45 20.96 -24.60
C SER A 60 3.96 22.40 -24.37
N GLY A 61 4.19 22.97 -23.18
CA GLY A 61 3.70 24.28 -22.79
C GLY A 61 2.22 24.29 -22.38
N ALA A 62 1.57 23.13 -22.31
CA ALA A 62 0.18 23.00 -21.86
C ALA A 62 0.01 23.25 -20.35
N LEU A 63 1.05 22.97 -19.56
CA LEU A 63 1.11 23.28 -18.13
C LEU A 63 2.33 24.17 -17.87
N PRO A 64 2.16 25.42 -17.38
CA PRO A 64 3.30 26.23 -16.97
C PRO A 64 4.07 25.55 -15.83
N LEU A 65 5.39 25.76 -15.80
CA LEU A 65 6.24 25.30 -14.70
C LEU A 65 6.03 26.19 -13.46
N ASP A 66 4.86 26.04 -12.86
CA ASP A 66 4.36 26.80 -11.72
C ASP A 66 3.88 25.83 -10.63
N VAL A 67 4.47 25.93 -9.44
CA VAL A 67 4.28 24.95 -8.35
C VAL A 67 2.82 24.89 -7.88
N PRO A 68 2.14 26.01 -7.56
CA PRO A 68 0.70 26.03 -7.29
C PRO A 68 -0.15 25.27 -8.31
N LEU A 69 0.06 25.52 -9.61
CA LEU A 69 -0.74 24.89 -10.67
C LEU A 69 -0.44 23.40 -10.81
N ILE A 70 0.81 22.99 -10.66
CA ILE A 70 1.19 21.57 -10.64
C ILE A 70 0.52 20.85 -9.45
N MET A 71 0.51 21.46 -8.26
CA MET A 71 -0.14 20.88 -7.08
C MET A 71 -1.65 20.74 -7.27
N GLU A 72 -2.28 21.73 -7.89
CA GLU A 72 -3.70 21.66 -8.25
C GLU A 72 -3.97 20.49 -9.21
N ARG A 73 -3.16 20.34 -10.27
CA ARG A 73 -3.29 19.22 -11.22
C ARG A 73 -3.10 17.86 -10.56
N ILE A 74 -2.11 17.72 -9.66
CA ILE A 74 -1.90 16.49 -8.88
C ILE A 74 -3.13 16.20 -8.00
N SER A 75 -3.66 17.21 -7.31
CA SER A 75 -4.82 17.04 -6.43
C SER A 75 -6.08 16.62 -7.19
N ALA A 76 -6.29 17.19 -8.38
CA ALA A 76 -7.40 16.84 -9.26
C ALA A 76 -7.26 15.41 -9.82
N ALA A 77 -6.04 14.97 -10.12
CA ALA A 77 -5.79 13.61 -10.60
C ALA A 77 -5.99 12.52 -9.54
N GLY A 78 -5.79 12.86 -8.25
CA GLY A 78 -5.93 11.91 -7.14
C GLY A 78 -7.36 11.68 -6.65
N GLY A 79 -8.33 12.50 -7.07
CA GLY A 79 -9.64 12.57 -6.41
C GLY A 79 -10.64 11.44 -6.73
N ASP A 80 -10.54 10.76 -7.87
CA ASP A 80 -11.68 9.95 -8.37
C ASP A 80 -11.30 8.71 -9.21
N ASP A 81 -10.10 8.16 -9.01
CA ASP A 81 -9.72 6.91 -9.69
C ASP A 81 -10.17 5.67 -8.90
N THR A 82 -11.14 4.94 -9.46
CA THR A 82 -11.70 3.72 -8.87
C THR A 82 -10.61 2.66 -8.63
N SER A 83 -9.60 2.58 -9.50
CA SER A 83 -8.52 1.59 -9.39
C SER A 83 -7.61 1.85 -8.18
N THR A 84 -7.16 3.10 -8.00
CA THR A 84 -6.35 3.49 -6.83
C THR A 84 -7.13 3.41 -5.52
N ASN A 85 -8.43 3.75 -5.52
CA ASN A 85 -9.30 3.58 -4.37
C ASN A 85 -9.45 2.10 -3.97
N ALA A 86 -9.70 1.23 -4.94
CA ALA A 86 -9.80 -0.21 -4.70
C ALA A 86 -8.47 -0.80 -4.19
N ALA A 87 -7.34 -0.42 -4.80
CA ALA A 87 -6.01 -0.84 -4.36
C ALA A 87 -5.71 -0.40 -2.92
N SER A 88 -6.03 0.85 -2.58
CA SER A 88 -5.88 1.39 -1.22
C SER A 88 -6.72 0.61 -0.21
N LEU A 89 -7.96 0.28 -0.55
CA LEU A 89 -8.83 -0.54 0.30
C LEU A 89 -8.27 -1.95 0.51
N VAL A 90 -7.76 -2.59 -0.55
CA VAL A 90 -7.11 -3.91 -0.45
C VAL A 90 -5.93 -3.88 0.52
N ILE A 91 -5.09 -2.83 0.47
CA ILE A 91 -3.97 -2.66 1.40
C ILE A 91 -4.47 -2.57 2.83
N VAL A 92 -5.48 -1.74 3.11
CA VAL A 92 -6.05 -1.58 4.46
C VAL A 92 -6.63 -2.89 4.99
N ILE A 93 -7.42 -3.61 4.17
CA ILE A 93 -8.00 -4.90 4.54
C ILE A 93 -6.91 -5.93 4.84
N CYS A 94 -5.86 -6.00 4.01
CA CYS A 94 -4.74 -6.90 4.23
C CYS A 94 -3.95 -6.53 5.50
N TRP A 95 -3.81 -5.24 5.80
CA TRP A 95 -3.17 -4.73 7.01
C TRP A 95 -3.91 -5.16 8.28
N VAL A 96 -5.20 -4.81 8.36
CA VAL A 96 -6.03 -5.16 9.51
C VAL A 96 -6.14 -6.69 9.65
N GLY A 97 -6.38 -7.38 8.53
CA GLY A 97 -6.48 -8.85 8.50
C GLY A 97 -5.21 -9.53 9.00
N ALA A 98 -4.02 -9.07 8.58
CA ALA A 98 -2.76 -9.65 9.02
C ALA A 98 -2.50 -9.45 10.53
N ILE A 99 -2.86 -8.30 11.09
CA ILE A 99 -2.74 -8.03 12.52
C ILE A 99 -3.66 -8.97 13.31
N VAL A 100 -4.93 -9.04 12.93
CA VAL A 100 -5.93 -9.89 13.60
C VAL A 100 -5.55 -11.37 13.52
N ASP A 101 -5.11 -11.83 12.34
CA ASP A 101 -4.73 -13.23 12.16
C ASP A 101 -3.46 -13.60 12.96
N ALA A 102 -2.44 -12.72 12.98
CA ALA A 102 -1.25 -12.92 13.79
C ALA A 102 -1.59 -13.00 15.28
N TRP A 103 -2.44 -12.10 15.76
CA TRP A 103 -2.91 -12.09 17.14
C TRP A 103 -3.70 -13.36 17.51
N TRP A 104 -4.57 -13.84 16.62
CA TRP A 104 -5.31 -15.09 16.85
C TRP A 104 -4.38 -16.31 16.86
N LEU A 105 -3.48 -16.43 15.89
CA LEU A 105 -2.47 -17.50 15.83
C LEU A 105 -1.64 -17.60 17.11
N GLU A 106 -1.41 -16.47 17.78
CA GLU A 106 -0.69 -16.42 19.04
C GLU A 106 -1.54 -16.79 20.24
N ARG A 107 -2.82 -16.44 20.26
CA ARG A 107 -3.74 -16.80 21.35
C ARG A 107 -3.98 -18.31 21.41
N ASN A 108 -4.00 -18.98 20.25
CA ASN A 108 -4.29 -20.41 20.11
C ASN A 108 -3.04 -21.31 20.16
N LYS A 109 -1.88 -20.78 20.60
CA LYS A 109 -0.64 -21.53 20.89
C LYS A 109 -0.39 -21.56 22.39
#